data_AF-A0A8C9U284-F1
#
_entry.id   AF-A0A8C9U284-F1
#
_cell.length_a   1.000
_cell.length_b   1.000
_cell.length_c   1.000
_cell.angle_alpha   90.00
_cell.angle_beta   90.00
_cell.angle_gamma   90.00
#
_symmetry.space_group_name_H-M   'P 1'
#
loop_
_entity.id
_entity.type
_entity.pdbx_description
1 polymer ?
#
loop_
_entity_poly.entity_id
_entity_poly.type
_entity_poly.pdbx_seq_one_letter_code
_entity_poly.pdbx_strand_id
1 'polypeptide(L)'
;MSDSDTFHINTPLLESLELSKRAGTTVFLKMDNGQPSGSFKIRGIGHLCQKRFILCCGNAGMATAYAAKKLHIPATIIVPASTPELMIQKLKDLGATVKVMGKVWDEANTEALQVARTEGLTFVPPFDHPLLWEGHASMIREIKASLPCKPGAVVVAVGGGGLLCGVVEGLKEVGWNDVPIIAMETQGANCLNAAINAGKPVTLADITR
;
A
#
# COMPACT_ATOMS: atom_id res chain seq x y z
N MET A 1 -29.50 -5.47 1.72
CA MET A 1 -29.15 -6.12 3.00
C MET A 1 -27.92 -6.95 2.70
N SER A 2 -26.70 -6.66 3.14
CA SER A 2 -26.12 -5.77 4.16
C SER A 2 -24.77 -5.24 3.61
N ASP A 3 -24.20 -4.19 4.22
CA ASP A 3 -22.92 -3.52 3.90
C ASP A 3 -22.04 -4.09 2.77
N SER A 4 -21.65 -3.24 1.82
CA SER A 4 -20.63 -3.60 0.82
C SER A 4 -19.30 -3.88 1.53
N ASP A 5 -19.06 -5.14 1.88
CA ASP A 5 -17.90 -5.57 2.66
C ASP A 5 -16.62 -5.09 1.98
N THR A 6 -15.92 -4.18 2.65
CA THR A 6 -14.58 -3.76 2.25
C THR A 6 -13.63 -4.96 2.30
N PHE A 7 -12.67 -5.05 1.38
CA PHE A 7 -11.71 -6.17 1.39
C PHE A 7 -10.64 -6.08 2.49
N HIS A 8 -10.48 -4.89 3.08
CA HIS A 8 -9.66 -4.72 4.27
C HIS A 8 -10.53 -4.92 5.52
N ILE A 9 -9.87 -5.28 6.62
CA ILE A 9 -10.51 -5.36 7.94
C ILE A 9 -10.07 -4.18 8.81
N ASN A 10 -10.86 -3.89 9.85
CA ASN A 10 -10.45 -2.99 10.91
C ASN A 10 -9.37 -3.67 11.74
N THR A 11 -8.12 -3.22 11.61
CA THR A 11 -7.00 -3.79 12.35
C THR A 11 -6.87 -3.19 13.74
N PRO A 12 -6.38 -3.92 14.74
CA PRO A 12 -6.18 -3.37 16.08
C PRO A 12 -5.26 -2.15 16.09
N LEU A 13 -5.54 -1.21 17.00
CA LEU A 13 -4.62 -0.15 17.41
C LEU A 13 -4.14 -0.49 18.82
N LEU A 14 -2.90 -0.94 18.95
CA LEU A 14 -2.37 -1.47 20.20
C LEU A 14 -1.36 -0.50 20.81
N GLU A 15 -1.47 -0.22 22.10
CA GLU A 15 -0.40 0.46 22.81
C GLU A 15 0.79 -0.50 22.96
N SER A 16 1.99 -0.03 22.64
CA SER A 16 3.23 -0.77 22.82
C SER A 16 3.99 -0.24 24.03
N LEU A 17 3.90 -0.91 25.18
CA LEU A 17 4.56 -0.48 26.41
C LEU A 17 6.08 -0.31 26.25
N GLU A 18 6.72 -1.20 25.51
CA GLU A 18 8.17 -1.15 25.28
C GLU A 18 8.57 0.04 24.39
N LEU A 19 7.84 0.28 23.30
CA LEU A 19 8.11 1.44 22.44
C LEU A 19 7.76 2.75 23.16
N SER A 20 6.67 2.76 23.94
CA SER A 20 6.30 3.92 24.77
C SER A 20 7.43 4.29 25.74
N LYS A 21 7.99 3.28 26.42
CA LYS A 21 9.13 3.47 27.34
C LYS A 21 10.37 4.02 26.62
N ARG A 22 10.68 3.50 25.43
CA ARG A 22 11.85 3.93 24.64
C ARG A 22 11.69 5.34 24.07
N ALA A 23 10.49 5.68 23.60
CA ALA A 23 10.19 6.97 23.01
C ALA A 23 9.97 8.08 24.07
N GLY A 24 9.73 7.71 25.32
CA GLY A 24 9.39 8.66 26.39
C GLY A 24 7.99 9.26 26.25
N THR A 25 7.13 8.68 25.43
CA THR A 25 5.75 9.11 25.16
C THR A 25 4.92 7.90 24.71
N THR A 26 3.60 7.95 24.79
CA THR A 26 2.73 6.83 24.42
C THR A 26 2.83 6.52 22.92
N VAL A 27 3.13 5.26 22.59
CA VAL A 27 3.22 4.75 21.22
C VAL A 27 2.12 3.74 20.95
N PHE A 28 1.30 4.05 19.95
CA PHE A 28 0.30 3.13 19.41
C PHE A 28 0.76 2.54 18.08
N LEU A 29 0.49 1.24 17.89
CA LEU A 29 0.79 0.48 16.68
C LEU A 29 -0.50 0.13 15.96
N LYS A 30 -0.65 0.62 14.73
CA LYS A 30 -1.73 0.20 13.83
C LYS A 30 -1.33 -1.10 13.15
N MET A 31 -1.96 -2.21 13.53
CA MET A 31 -1.53 -3.58 13.19
C MET A 31 -1.92 -4.02 11.78
N ASP A 32 -1.55 -3.24 10.77
CA ASP A 32 -1.89 -3.49 9.37
C ASP A 32 -1.08 -4.64 8.72
N ASN A 33 -0.10 -5.20 9.44
CA ASN A 33 0.47 -6.51 9.13
C ASN A 33 -0.55 -7.66 9.30
N GLY A 34 -1.64 -7.44 10.05
CA GLY A 34 -2.75 -8.38 10.22
C GLY A 34 -3.82 -8.31 9.13
N GLN A 35 -3.67 -7.45 8.12
CA GLN A 35 -4.61 -7.37 7.01
C GLN A 35 -4.67 -8.66 6.19
N PRO A 36 -5.77 -8.97 5.46
CA PRO A 36 -5.89 -10.22 4.69
C PRO A 36 -4.80 -10.43 3.63
N SER A 37 -4.25 -9.35 3.06
CA SER A 37 -3.12 -9.41 2.12
C SER A 37 -1.73 -9.42 2.79
N GLY A 38 -1.68 -9.37 4.12
CA GLY A 38 -0.47 -9.25 4.93
C GLY A 38 0.09 -7.83 5.08
N SER A 39 -0.58 -6.82 4.52
CA SER A 39 -0.18 -5.41 4.65
C SER A 39 -1.34 -4.44 4.43
N PHE A 40 -1.10 -3.16 4.73
CA PHE A 40 -2.03 -2.05 4.48
C PHE A 40 -2.48 -1.90 3.01
N LYS A 41 -1.76 -2.50 2.06
CA LYS A 41 -2.01 -2.34 0.62
C LYS A 41 -3.45 -2.69 0.23
N ILE A 42 -4.07 -3.67 0.89
CA ILE A 42 -5.45 -4.08 0.58
C ILE A 42 -6.49 -2.98 0.81
N ARG A 43 -6.20 -1.97 1.64
CA ARG A 43 -7.11 -0.83 1.83
C ARG A 43 -7.32 -0.05 0.52
N GLY A 44 -6.23 0.50 -0.02
CA GLY A 44 -6.22 1.25 -1.26
C GLY A 44 -6.47 0.36 -2.47
N ILE A 45 -5.69 -0.72 -2.61
CA ILE A 45 -5.79 -1.62 -3.76
C ILE A 45 -7.16 -2.27 -3.80
N GLY A 46 -7.68 -2.76 -2.66
CA GLY A 46 -9.01 -3.35 -2.61
C GLY A 46 -10.09 -2.37 -3.05
N HIS A 47 -10.04 -1.12 -2.58
CA HIS A 47 -10.97 -0.06 -2.99
C HIS A 47 -10.90 0.25 -4.48
N LEU A 48 -9.70 0.34 -5.05
CA LEU A 48 -9.52 0.54 -6.49
C LEU A 48 -10.06 -0.66 -7.29
N CYS A 49 -9.78 -1.88 -6.85
CA CYS A 49 -10.24 -3.12 -7.48
C CYS A 49 -11.77 -3.26 -7.40
N GLN A 50 -12.43 -2.82 -6.33
CA GLN A 50 -13.90 -2.85 -6.26
C GLN A 50 -14.56 -1.95 -7.32
N LYS A 51 -13.85 -0.92 -7.79
CA LYS A 51 -14.33 0.01 -8.82
C LYS A 51 -13.92 -0.38 -10.25
N ARG A 52 -13.17 -1.48 -10.45
CA ARG A 52 -12.59 -1.86 -11.77
C ARG A 52 -12.56 -3.39 -12.00
N PHE A 53 -12.61 -3.83 -13.25
CA PHE A 53 -13.02 -5.21 -13.57
C PHE A 53 -11.89 -6.19 -13.96
N ILE A 54 -10.64 -5.78 -14.20
CA ILE A 54 -9.56 -6.71 -14.58
C ILE A 54 -8.20 -6.16 -14.13
N LEU A 55 -7.35 -6.94 -13.46
CA LEU A 55 -6.23 -6.38 -12.68
C LEU A 55 -4.85 -6.89 -13.11
N CYS A 56 -3.92 -5.95 -13.37
CA CYS A 56 -2.49 -6.24 -13.58
C CYS A 56 -1.60 -5.39 -12.67
N CYS A 57 -0.63 -6.01 -11.98
CA CYS A 57 0.24 -5.29 -11.04
C CYS A 57 1.63 -5.95 -10.86
N GLY A 58 2.61 -5.15 -10.44
CA GLY A 58 3.90 -5.61 -9.91
C GLY A 58 3.94 -5.68 -8.37
N ASN A 59 4.29 -4.57 -7.69
CA ASN A 59 4.60 -4.55 -6.24
C ASN A 59 3.41 -4.67 -5.29
N ALA A 60 2.18 -4.50 -5.79
CA ALA A 60 0.95 -4.71 -5.03
C ALA A 60 0.28 -6.06 -5.37
N GLY A 61 1.07 -7.02 -5.87
CA GLY A 61 0.59 -8.32 -6.35
C GLY A 61 -0.29 -9.07 -5.35
N MET A 62 0.10 -9.16 -4.07
CA MET A 62 -0.67 -9.91 -3.06
C MET A 62 -2.05 -9.29 -2.79
N ALA A 63 -2.12 -7.97 -2.64
CA ALA A 63 -3.39 -7.26 -2.43
C ALA A 63 -4.30 -7.34 -3.67
N THR A 64 -3.70 -7.24 -4.86
CA THR A 64 -4.38 -7.36 -6.15
C THR A 64 -4.96 -8.76 -6.34
N ALA A 65 -4.15 -9.80 -6.14
CA ALA A 65 -4.56 -11.20 -6.23
C ALA A 65 -5.65 -11.55 -5.22
N TYR A 66 -5.55 -11.06 -3.98
CA TYR A 66 -6.58 -11.24 -2.97
C TYR A 66 -7.91 -10.57 -3.39
N ALA A 67 -7.85 -9.31 -3.85
CA ALA A 67 -9.04 -8.60 -4.32
C ALA A 67 -9.69 -9.30 -5.52
N ALA A 68 -8.88 -9.77 -6.49
CA ALA A 68 -9.35 -10.51 -7.65
C ALA A 68 -10.08 -11.80 -7.25
N LYS A 69 -9.51 -12.57 -6.32
CA LYS A 69 -10.12 -13.77 -5.75
C LYS A 69 -11.47 -13.48 -5.10
N LYS A 70 -11.58 -12.39 -4.33
CA LYS A 70 -12.82 -11.95 -3.68
C LYS A 70 -13.89 -11.51 -4.68
N LEU A 71 -13.47 -10.90 -5.79
CA LEU A 71 -14.35 -10.44 -6.87
C LEU A 71 -14.69 -11.54 -7.89
N HIS A 72 -14.07 -12.72 -7.79
CA HIS A 72 -14.17 -13.79 -8.79
C HIS A 72 -13.77 -13.35 -10.21
N ILE A 73 -12.78 -12.46 -10.32
CA ILE A 73 -12.23 -11.98 -11.60
C ILE A 73 -10.79 -12.49 -11.81
N PRO A 74 -10.35 -12.65 -13.07
CA PRO A 74 -8.96 -12.99 -13.35
C PRO A 74 -8.01 -11.83 -12.99
N ALA A 75 -6.81 -12.17 -12.51
CA ALA A 75 -5.72 -11.23 -12.30
C ALA A 75 -4.40 -11.80 -12.83
N THR A 76 -3.62 -10.93 -13.47
CA THR A 76 -2.29 -11.24 -14.00
C THR A 76 -1.25 -10.41 -13.27
N ILE A 77 -0.39 -11.06 -12.48
CA ILE A 77 0.65 -10.40 -11.70
C ILE A 77 2.00 -10.60 -12.39
N ILE A 78 2.67 -9.50 -12.72
CA ILE A 78 3.99 -9.55 -13.37
C ILE A 78 5.05 -9.22 -12.32
N VAL A 79 5.96 -10.15 -12.10
CA VAL A 79 6.98 -10.04 -11.05
C VAL A 79 8.38 -10.19 -11.64
N PRO A 80 9.41 -9.50 -11.10
CA PRO A 80 10.78 -9.68 -11.57
C PRO A 80 11.34 -11.03 -11.15
N ALA A 81 12.38 -11.51 -11.85
CA ALA A 81 13.09 -12.74 -11.54
C ALA A 81 13.74 -12.77 -10.14
N SER A 82 13.93 -11.62 -9.52
CA SER A 82 14.38 -11.47 -8.13
C SER A 82 13.32 -11.79 -7.08
N THR A 83 12.06 -12.02 -7.48
CA THR A 83 10.95 -12.32 -6.58
C THR A 83 11.12 -13.70 -5.95
N PRO A 84 11.06 -13.85 -4.61
CA PRO A 84 11.19 -15.15 -3.97
C PRO A 84 10.11 -16.14 -4.43
N GLU A 85 10.49 -17.40 -4.68
CA GLU A 85 9.56 -18.45 -5.15
C GLU A 85 8.37 -18.63 -4.21
N LEU A 86 8.59 -18.51 -2.90
CA LEU A 86 7.51 -18.54 -1.90
C LEU A 86 6.42 -17.48 -2.16
N MET A 87 6.81 -16.29 -2.64
CA MET A 87 5.85 -15.23 -2.98
C MET A 87 5.11 -15.54 -4.28
N ILE A 88 5.81 -16.10 -5.28
CA ILE A 88 5.20 -16.57 -6.53
C ILE A 88 4.14 -17.63 -6.25
N GLN A 89 4.45 -18.61 -5.39
CA GLN A 89 3.51 -19.65 -5.03
C GLN A 89 2.29 -19.07 -4.30
N LYS A 90 2.47 -18.16 -3.35
CA LYS A 90 1.36 -17.49 -2.66
C LYS A 90 0.41 -16.75 -3.62
N LEU A 91 0.95 -16.13 -4.67
CA LEU A 91 0.12 -15.49 -5.71
C LEU A 91 -0.69 -16.51 -6.51
N LYS A 92 -0.07 -17.64 -6.88
CA LYS A 92 -0.74 -18.75 -7.57
C LYS A 92 -1.82 -19.39 -6.69
N ASP A 93 -1.58 -19.56 -5.39
CA ASP A 93 -2.56 -20.10 -4.42
C ASP A 93 -3.78 -19.18 -4.25
N LEU A 94 -3.62 -17.88 -4.55
CA LEU A 94 -4.72 -16.92 -4.63
C LEU A 94 -5.47 -16.97 -5.98
N GLY A 95 -5.06 -17.82 -6.91
CA GLY A 95 -5.69 -17.97 -8.23
C GLY A 95 -5.23 -16.95 -9.27
N ALA A 96 -4.15 -16.20 -8.98
CA ALA A 96 -3.60 -15.25 -9.94
C ALA A 96 -2.69 -15.94 -10.96
N THR A 97 -2.73 -15.47 -12.20
CA THR A 97 -1.74 -15.82 -13.22
C THR A 97 -0.47 -15.04 -12.94
N VAL A 98 0.66 -15.72 -12.74
CA VAL A 98 1.95 -15.05 -12.44
C VAL A 98 2.87 -15.17 -13.66
N LYS A 99 3.30 -14.03 -14.21
CA LYS A 99 4.31 -13.94 -15.27
C LYS A 99 5.61 -13.41 -14.67
N VAL A 100 6.72 -14.14 -14.79
CA VAL A 100 8.04 -13.68 -14.32
C VAL A 100 8.75 -13.00 -15.48
N MET A 101 8.91 -11.67 -15.41
CA MET A 101 9.48 -10.85 -16.49
C MET A 101 10.39 -9.77 -15.91
N GLY A 102 11.54 -9.56 -16.55
CA GLY A 102 12.53 -8.58 -16.12
C GLY A 102 13.39 -9.03 -14.93
N LYS A 103 14.54 -8.39 -14.75
CA LYS A 103 15.47 -8.61 -13.64
C LYS A 103 15.13 -7.75 -12.43
N VAL A 104 14.68 -6.54 -12.69
CA VAL A 104 14.34 -5.51 -11.70
C VAL A 104 12.87 -5.12 -11.79
N TRP A 105 12.38 -4.45 -10.75
CA TRP A 105 10.97 -4.08 -10.66
C TRP A 105 10.49 -3.18 -11.80
N ASP A 106 11.30 -2.22 -12.24
CA ASP A 106 10.93 -1.27 -13.30
C ASP A 106 10.66 -1.97 -14.64
N GLU A 107 11.43 -3.01 -14.96
CA GLU A 107 11.22 -3.82 -16.16
C GLU A 107 9.89 -4.60 -16.06
N ALA A 108 9.64 -5.24 -14.92
CA ALA A 108 8.38 -5.95 -14.66
C ALA A 108 7.16 -5.03 -14.72
N ASN A 109 7.30 -3.80 -14.20
CA ASN A 109 6.24 -2.79 -14.22
C ASN A 109 5.98 -2.25 -15.63
N THR A 110 7.03 -2.06 -16.43
CA THR A 110 6.91 -1.66 -17.84
C THR A 110 6.17 -2.71 -18.65
N GLU A 111 6.50 -3.99 -18.42
CA GLU A 111 5.81 -5.12 -19.05
C GLU A 111 4.34 -5.19 -18.59
N ALA A 112 4.06 -4.97 -17.30
CA ALA A 112 2.68 -4.95 -16.78
C ALA A 112 1.83 -3.87 -17.46
N LEU A 113 2.40 -2.69 -17.70
CA LEU A 113 1.73 -1.62 -18.45
C LEU A 113 1.50 -2.00 -19.91
N GLN A 114 2.47 -2.66 -20.55
CA GLN A 114 2.33 -3.13 -21.93
C GLN A 114 1.24 -4.19 -22.05
N VAL A 115 1.29 -5.23 -21.23
CA VAL A 115 0.29 -6.32 -21.18
C VAL A 115 -1.10 -5.76 -20.90
N ALA A 116 -1.23 -4.83 -19.94
CA ALA A 116 -2.52 -4.20 -19.65
C ALA A 116 -3.08 -3.48 -20.87
N ARG A 117 -2.25 -2.76 -21.64
CA ARG A 117 -2.67 -2.10 -22.89
C ARG A 117 -3.04 -3.09 -23.99
N THR A 118 -2.24 -4.15 -24.20
CA THR A 118 -2.45 -5.09 -25.32
C THR A 118 -3.62 -6.04 -25.08
N GLU A 119 -3.82 -6.48 -23.83
CA GLU A 119 -4.88 -7.42 -23.46
C GLU A 119 -6.16 -6.70 -22.97
N GLY A 120 -6.18 -5.36 -22.94
CA GLY A 120 -7.34 -4.58 -22.50
C GLY A 120 -7.63 -4.69 -20.99
N LEU A 121 -6.62 -4.97 -20.17
CA LEU A 121 -6.74 -5.11 -18.72
C LEU A 121 -6.64 -3.74 -18.04
N THR A 122 -7.23 -3.58 -16.86
CA THR A 122 -6.94 -2.40 -16.04
C THR A 122 -5.64 -2.59 -15.28
N PHE A 123 -4.68 -1.70 -15.54
CA PHE A 123 -3.48 -1.61 -14.71
C PHE A 123 -3.83 -1.10 -13.30
N VAL A 124 -3.34 -1.82 -12.28
CA VAL A 124 -3.45 -1.44 -10.87
C VAL A 124 -2.13 -0.82 -10.44
N PRO A 125 -2.07 0.52 -10.30
CA PRO A 125 -0.87 1.17 -9.84
C PRO A 125 -0.54 0.74 -8.39
N PRO A 126 0.74 0.66 -8.04
CA PRO A 126 1.15 0.27 -6.69
C PRO A 126 0.95 1.36 -5.63
N PHE A 127 0.85 2.65 -6.03
CA PHE A 127 0.75 3.77 -5.08
C PHE A 127 0.13 5.07 -5.63
N ASP A 128 0.39 5.47 -6.87
CA ASP A 128 0.03 6.80 -7.40
C ASP A 128 -1.34 6.78 -8.08
N HIS A 129 -2.41 6.84 -7.29
CA HIS A 129 -3.78 6.93 -7.80
C HIS A 129 -4.73 7.41 -6.72
N PRO A 130 -5.64 8.39 -7.00
CA PRO A 130 -6.56 8.93 -5.99
C PRO A 130 -7.40 7.89 -5.26
N LEU A 131 -7.94 6.89 -5.98
CA LEU A 131 -8.65 5.77 -5.34
C LEU A 131 -7.81 4.95 -4.34
N LEU A 132 -6.49 4.84 -4.54
CA LEU A 132 -5.64 4.17 -3.55
C LEU A 132 -5.55 4.99 -2.27
N TRP A 133 -5.42 6.31 -2.41
CA TRP A 133 -5.33 7.25 -1.29
C TRP A 133 -6.63 7.27 -0.50
N GLU A 134 -7.78 7.35 -1.19
CA GLU A 134 -9.13 7.25 -0.61
C GLU A 134 -9.32 5.94 0.19
N GLY A 135 -8.84 4.82 -0.36
CA GLY A 135 -8.87 3.54 0.36
C GLY A 135 -7.92 3.52 1.55
N HIS A 136 -6.70 4.02 1.42
CA HIS A 136 -5.72 4.11 2.52
C HIS A 136 -6.18 5.05 3.64
N ALA A 137 -6.97 6.08 3.34
CA ALA A 137 -7.55 6.99 4.32
C ALA A 137 -8.43 6.28 5.36
N SER A 138 -8.97 5.10 5.05
CA SER A 138 -9.74 4.29 6.01
C SER A 138 -8.95 3.96 7.27
N MET A 139 -7.62 3.84 7.19
CA MET A 139 -6.75 3.62 8.34
C MET A 139 -6.89 4.73 9.39
N ILE A 140 -6.98 5.99 8.95
CA ILE A 140 -7.12 7.14 9.85
C ILE A 140 -8.53 7.21 10.45
N ARG A 141 -9.57 6.85 9.68
CA ARG A 141 -10.94 6.75 10.21
C ARG A 141 -11.02 5.73 11.36
N GLU A 142 -10.37 4.58 11.20
CA GLU A 142 -10.28 3.58 12.27
C GLU A 142 -9.49 4.08 13.50
N ILE A 143 -8.38 4.78 13.28
CA ILE A 143 -7.61 5.38 14.38
C ILE A 143 -8.44 6.44 15.11
N LYS A 144 -9.16 7.30 14.38
CA LYS A 144 -10.08 8.30 14.94
C LYS A 144 -11.18 7.67 15.79
N ALA A 145 -11.74 6.55 15.35
CA ALA A 145 -12.74 5.81 16.10
C ALA A 145 -12.18 5.13 17.36
N SER A 146 -10.88 4.80 17.37
CA SER A 146 -10.23 4.06 18.47
C SER A 146 -9.62 4.97 19.54
N LEU A 147 -9.16 6.17 19.17
CA LEU A 147 -8.50 7.10 20.08
C LEU A 147 -9.49 8.13 20.67
N PRO A 148 -9.39 8.45 21.97
CA PRO A 148 -10.24 9.45 22.60
C PRO A 148 -9.91 10.88 22.13
N CYS A 149 -8.67 11.12 21.68
CA CYS A 149 -8.19 12.40 21.18
C CYS A 149 -7.21 12.19 20.02
N LYS A 150 -6.84 13.27 19.33
CA LYS A 150 -5.88 13.20 18.22
C LYS A 150 -4.48 12.82 18.70
N PRO A 151 -3.71 12.03 17.94
CA PRO A 151 -2.34 11.70 18.31
C PRO A 151 -1.43 12.92 18.14
N GLY A 152 -0.29 12.92 18.84
CA GLY A 152 0.72 13.98 18.72
C GLY A 152 1.50 13.93 17.41
N ALA A 153 1.60 12.76 16.76
CA ALA A 153 2.19 12.57 15.44
C ALA A 153 1.71 11.23 14.83
N VAL A 154 1.86 11.08 13.52
CA VAL A 154 1.70 9.80 12.82
C VAL A 154 3.00 9.43 12.12
N VAL A 155 3.51 8.21 12.35
CA VAL A 155 4.73 7.71 11.69
C VAL A 155 4.33 6.80 10.53
N VAL A 156 4.87 7.05 9.33
CA VAL A 156 4.57 6.24 8.14
C VAL A 156 5.84 5.95 7.35
N ALA A 157 5.98 4.73 6.84
CA ALA A 157 7.02 4.42 5.87
C ALA A 157 6.63 4.92 4.47
N VAL A 158 7.60 5.40 3.71
CA VAL A 158 7.40 5.91 2.35
C VAL A 158 8.18 5.05 1.34
N GLY A 159 7.45 4.54 0.36
CA GLY A 159 8.01 4.06 -0.92
C GLY A 159 7.65 5.08 -1.99
N GLY A 160 6.69 4.76 -2.86
CA GLY A 160 6.16 5.76 -3.83
C GLY A 160 5.20 6.81 -3.27
N GLY A 161 5.01 6.89 -1.94
CA GLY A 161 4.16 7.92 -1.31
C GLY A 161 2.66 7.62 -1.19
N GLY A 162 2.13 6.54 -1.78
CA GLY A 162 0.68 6.25 -1.74
C GLY A 162 0.08 6.10 -0.33
N LEU A 163 0.82 5.50 0.61
CA LEU A 163 0.39 5.45 2.02
C LEU A 163 0.39 6.85 2.65
N LEU A 164 1.43 7.64 2.39
CA LEU A 164 1.55 9.01 2.90
C LEU A 164 0.39 9.87 2.39
N CYS A 165 0.08 9.81 1.09
CA CYS A 165 -1.07 10.53 0.51
C CYS A 165 -2.39 10.13 1.18
N GLY A 166 -2.65 8.83 1.34
CA GLY A 166 -3.86 8.36 2.02
C GLY A 166 -3.93 8.76 3.49
N VAL A 167 -2.80 8.79 4.21
CA VAL A 167 -2.75 9.28 5.59
C VAL A 167 -3.02 10.77 5.65
N VAL A 168 -2.44 11.57 4.75
CA VAL A 168 -2.72 13.02 4.65
C VAL A 168 -4.21 13.26 4.38
N GLU A 169 -4.80 12.55 3.41
CA GLU A 169 -6.23 12.66 3.11
C GLU A 169 -7.09 12.26 4.31
N GLY A 170 -6.80 11.11 4.92
CA GLY A 170 -7.53 10.65 6.10
C GLY A 170 -7.43 11.61 7.29
N LEU A 171 -6.25 12.21 7.53
CA LEU A 171 -6.08 13.23 8.57
C LEU A 171 -6.92 14.48 8.27
N LYS A 172 -6.99 14.92 7.01
CA LYS A 172 -7.85 16.02 6.60
C LYS A 172 -9.34 15.69 6.80
N GLU A 173 -9.77 14.50 6.38
CA GLU A 173 -11.16 14.02 6.52
C GLU A 173 -11.64 14.06 7.98
N VAL A 174 -10.80 13.64 8.93
CA VAL A 174 -11.17 13.57 10.35
C VAL A 174 -10.91 14.86 11.14
N GLY A 175 -10.49 15.94 10.47
CA GLY A 175 -10.22 17.25 11.08
C GLY A 175 -8.90 17.33 11.86
N TRP A 176 -7.92 16.49 11.53
CA TRP A 176 -6.60 16.41 12.16
C TRP A 176 -5.49 17.02 11.29
N ASN A 177 -5.78 18.16 10.67
CA ASN A 177 -4.89 18.85 9.72
C ASN A 177 -3.54 19.28 10.32
N ASP A 178 -3.49 19.44 11.64
CA ASP A 178 -2.31 19.91 12.38
C ASP A 178 -1.48 18.79 13.00
N VAL A 179 -1.89 17.52 12.82
CA VAL A 179 -1.12 16.37 13.29
C VAL A 179 0.09 16.17 12.36
N PRO A 180 1.33 16.27 12.88
CA PRO A 180 2.52 16.09 12.07
C PRO A 180 2.68 14.64 11.61
N ILE A 181 3.18 14.46 10.39
CA ILE A 181 3.53 13.14 9.85
C ILE A 181 5.05 13.01 9.81
N ILE A 182 5.57 11.95 10.43
CA ILE A 182 6.98 11.57 10.36
C ILE A 182 7.11 10.52 9.25
N ALA A 183 7.55 10.97 8.07
CA ALA A 183 7.78 10.12 6.91
C ALA A 183 9.16 9.45 7.01
N MET A 184 9.16 8.12 7.06
CA MET A 184 10.36 7.30 7.24
C MET A 184 10.74 6.61 5.93
N GLU A 185 12.02 6.68 5.58
CA GLU A 185 12.63 5.94 4.47
C GLU A 185 13.94 5.31 4.95
N THR A 186 14.45 4.32 4.22
CA THR A 186 15.80 3.78 4.45
C THR A 186 16.82 4.51 3.58
N GLN A 187 18.04 4.66 4.08
CA GLN A 187 19.16 5.09 3.25
C GLN A 187 19.32 4.11 2.09
N GLY A 188 19.36 4.60 0.85
CA GLY A 188 19.38 3.77 -0.36
C GLY A 188 18.02 3.61 -1.05
N ALA A 189 16.92 3.90 -0.37
CA ALA A 189 15.57 3.95 -0.94
C ALA A 189 14.82 5.24 -0.58
N ASN A 190 15.58 6.32 -0.32
CA ASN A 190 15.11 7.58 0.23
C ASN A 190 14.67 8.60 -0.85
N CYS A 191 13.73 8.18 -1.71
CA CYS A 191 13.27 8.96 -2.85
C CYS A 191 12.49 10.22 -2.47
N LEU A 192 11.70 10.19 -1.39
CA LEU A 192 10.95 11.35 -0.89
C LEU A 192 11.94 12.39 -0.35
N ASN A 193 12.90 11.98 0.48
CA ASN A 193 13.92 12.89 1.00
C ASN A 193 14.73 13.54 -0.14
N ALA A 194 15.12 12.77 -1.15
CA ALA A 194 15.82 13.30 -2.32
C ALA A 194 14.95 14.31 -3.09
N ALA A 195 13.67 14.02 -3.28
CA ALA A 195 12.73 14.90 -3.97
C ALA A 195 12.46 16.20 -3.18
N ILE A 196 12.33 16.12 -1.85
CA ILE A 196 12.16 17.29 -0.97
C ILE A 196 13.37 18.21 -1.07
N ASN A 197 14.59 17.67 -0.95
CA ASN A 197 15.81 18.46 -1.04
C ASN A 197 16.00 19.12 -2.42
N ALA A 198 15.54 18.45 -3.48
CA ALA A 198 15.59 18.98 -4.84
C ALA A 198 14.41 19.92 -5.19
N GLY A 199 13.36 19.98 -4.36
CA GLY A 199 12.13 20.71 -4.63
C GLY A 199 11.28 20.15 -5.79
N LYS A 200 11.58 18.94 -6.28
CA LYS A 200 10.90 18.27 -7.39
C LYS A 200 11.12 16.76 -7.37
N PRO A 201 10.27 15.95 -8.01
CA PRO A 201 10.52 14.52 -8.15
C PRO A 201 11.88 14.24 -8.79
N VAL A 202 12.62 13.31 -8.21
CA VAL A 202 13.92 12.83 -8.71
C VAL A 202 13.92 11.31 -8.74
N THR A 203 14.61 10.74 -9.73
CA THR A 203 14.85 9.30 -9.82
C THR A 203 16.18 9.00 -9.14
N LEU A 204 16.16 8.09 -8.15
CA LEU A 204 17.40 7.57 -7.57
C LEU A 204 18.15 6.75 -8.64
N ALA A 205 19.48 6.83 -8.64
CA ALA A 205 20.28 6.08 -9.61
C ALA A 205 20.19 4.57 -9.41
N ASP A 206 20.04 4.12 -8.14
CA ASP A 206 19.87 2.72 -7.77
C ASP A 206 19.15 2.62 -6.41
N ILE A 207 18.63 1.43 -6.10
CA ILE A 207 18.12 1.07 -4.77
C ILE A 207 19.17 0.23 -4.05
N THR A 208 19.82 0.81 -3.03
CA THR A 208 20.91 0.14 -2.30
C THR A 208 20.41 -0.55 -1.01
N ARG A 209 21.18 -1.54 -0.54
CA ARG A 209 20.90 -2.29 0.70
C ARG A 209 21.56 -1.65 1.92
#